data_AF-A0A952DPB3-F1
#
_entry.id   AF-A0A952DPB3-F1
#
_cell.length_a   1.000
_cell.length_b   1.000
_cell.length_c   1.000
_cell.angle_alpha   90.00
_cell.angle_beta   90.00
_cell.angle_gamma   90.00
#
_symmetry.space_group_name_H-M   'P 1'
#
loop_
_entity.id
_entity.type
_entity.pdbx_description
1 polymer ?
#
loop_
_entity_poly.entity_id
_entity_poly.type
_entity_poly.pdbx_seq_one_letter_code
_entity_poly.pdbx_strand_id
1 'polypeptide(L)'
;MSFEMIETDVDGAVIKVIGIGGAGGNAVNHMINRSVQGVEFIALNTDKQALRRSLAERTIQLGEIGLGAGARPEAGRAAADAMREHIREALDGANMVFLTAGMGKGTGTGASPVVAEIAKEMGILTVGVVTKPFDFEGAKKMQIADSGIDQLVEHVDSLIVVLNQKLFEVMDEDASLEDAFRRADDVLHNAVAGIAEIINVPGLVNVDFADVKTVMGEQGKAM
;
A
#
# COMPACT_ATOMS: atom_id res chain seq x y z
N MET A 1 -40.97 -23.67 8.29
CA MET A 1 -39.97 -23.08 7.38
C MET A 1 -39.42 -21.84 8.06
N SER A 2 -38.32 -21.99 8.78
CA SER A 2 -37.55 -20.88 9.34
C SER A 2 -36.30 -20.74 8.48
N PHE A 3 -36.11 -19.54 7.95
CA PHE A 3 -35.00 -19.17 7.09
C PHE A 3 -33.67 -19.38 7.81
N GLU A 4 -32.86 -20.32 7.33
CA GLU A 4 -31.41 -20.23 7.43
C GLU A 4 -30.96 -19.17 6.42
N MET A 5 -30.40 -18.07 6.90
CA MET A 5 -29.53 -17.25 6.05
C MET A 5 -28.30 -18.10 5.77
N ILE A 6 -28.25 -18.59 4.53
CA ILE A 6 -27.08 -19.26 3.97
C ILE A 6 -25.91 -18.29 4.11
N GLU A 7 -24.84 -18.77 4.76
CA GLU A 7 -23.54 -18.13 4.81
C GLU A 7 -23.20 -17.61 3.41
N THR A 8 -22.94 -16.31 3.28
CA THR A 8 -22.30 -15.77 2.09
C THR A 8 -20.89 -16.34 2.04
N ASP A 9 -20.76 -17.49 1.38
CA ASP A 9 -19.51 -17.98 0.81
C ASP A 9 -19.00 -16.87 -0.11
N VAL A 10 -18.04 -16.07 0.38
CA VAL A 10 -17.22 -15.22 -0.49
C VAL A 10 -16.22 -16.17 -1.14
N ASP A 11 -16.48 -16.53 -2.39
CA ASP A 11 -15.77 -17.54 -3.19
C ASP A 11 -14.37 -17.07 -3.63
N GLY A 12 -13.61 -16.41 -2.75
CA GLY A 12 -12.29 -15.82 -3.03
C GLY A 12 -11.65 -15.15 -1.82
N ALA A 13 -10.32 -14.99 -1.85
CA ALA A 13 -9.60 -14.31 -0.78
C ALA A 13 -9.93 -12.81 -0.76
N VAL A 14 -10.23 -12.27 0.42
CA VAL A 14 -10.45 -10.84 0.62
C VAL A 14 -9.11 -10.12 0.61
N ILE A 15 -8.86 -9.38 -0.46
CA ILE A 15 -7.64 -8.58 -0.66
C ILE A 15 -7.98 -7.10 -0.46
N LYS A 16 -7.19 -6.41 0.37
CA LYS A 16 -7.30 -4.96 0.57
C LYS A 16 -6.03 -4.25 0.13
N VAL A 17 -6.17 -3.07 -0.48
CA VAL A 17 -5.05 -2.24 -0.93
C VAL A 17 -5.11 -0.91 -0.19
N ILE A 18 -4.08 -0.64 0.62
CA ILE A 18 -4.01 0.51 1.51
C ILE A 18 -2.99 1.51 0.96
N GLY A 19 -3.49 2.64 0.45
CA GLY A 19 -2.66 3.77 0.02
C GLY A 19 -2.34 4.71 1.17
N ILE A 20 -1.06 4.78 1.55
CA ILE A 20 -0.62 5.53 2.73
C ILE A 20 0.15 6.79 2.32
N GLY A 21 -0.35 7.95 2.77
CA GLY A 21 0.17 9.26 2.42
C GLY A 21 -0.18 9.68 0.98
N GLY A 22 0.48 10.74 0.50
CA GLY A 22 0.16 11.32 -0.80
C GLY A 22 0.46 10.39 -1.98
N ALA A 23 1.67 9.84 -2.03
CA ALA A 23 2.07 8.93 -3.12
C ALA A 23 1.25 7.62 -3.11
N GLY A 24 1.03 7.02 -1.93
CA GLY A 24 0.18 5.83 -1.81
C GLY A 24 -1.26 6.10 -2.24
N GLY A 25 -1.83 7.25 -1.86
CA GLY A 25 -3.15 7.67 -2.31
C GLY A 25 -3.24 7.91 -3.82
N ASN A 26 -2.19 8.46 -4.43
CA ASN A 26 -2.12 8.61 -5.89
C ASN A 26 -2.07 7.25 -6.59
N ALA A 27 -1.25 6.32 -6.09
CA ALA A 27 -1.16 4.96 -6.62
C ALA A 27 -2.50 4.22 -6.54
N VAL A 28 -3.22 4.36 -5.41
CA VAL A 28 -4.58 3.81 -5.27
C VAL A 28 -5.54 4.42 -6.29
N ASN A 29 -5.57 5.74 -6.43
CA ASN A 29 -6.40 6.40 -7.43
C ASN A 29 -6.05 5.93 -8.84
N HIS A 30 -4.77 5.72 -9.14
CA HIS A 30 -4.31 5.19 -10.42
C HIS A 30 -4.81 3.76 -10.66
N MET A 31 -4.72 2.87 -9.67
CA MET A 31 -5.24 1.50 -9.75
C MET A 31 -6.76 1.48 -9.99
N ILE A 32 -7.51 2.34 -9.31
CA ILE A 32 -8.97 2.47 -9.50
C ILE A 32 -9.27 2.94 -10.93
N ASN A 33 -8.57 3.96 -11.42
CA ASN A 33 -8.75 4.44 -12.79
C ASN A 33 -8.38 3.39 -13.85
N ARG A 34 -7.44 2.49 -13.53
CA ARG A 34 -7.08 1.32 -14.35
C ARG A 34 -8.02 0.13 -14.17
N SER A 35 -9.07 0.26 -13.35
CA SER A 35 -10.12 -0.74 -13.12
C SER A 35 -9.61 -2.08 -12.57
N VAL A 36 -8.63 -2.06 -11.67
CA VAL A 36 -8.24 -3.27 -10.90
C VAL A 36 -9.46 -3.83 -10.18
N GLN A 37 -9.72 -5.12 -10.35
CA GLN A 37 -10.88 -5.82 -9.79
C GLN A 37 -10.49 -6.70 -8.60
N GLY A 38 -11.47 -7.09 -7.79
CA GLY A 38 -11.28 -8.09 -6.73
C GLY A 38 -10.46 -7.61 -5.53
N VAL A 39 -10.36 -6.29 -5.33
CA VAL A 39 -9.67 -5.69 -4.17
C VAL A 39 -10.51 -4.56 -3.59
N GLU A 40 -10.43 -4.35 -2.27
CA GLU A 40 -10.99 -3.17 -1.60
C GLU A 40 -9.90 -2.10 -1.45
N PHE A 41 -10.16 -0.87 -1.89
CA PHE A 41 -9.21 0.24 -1.78
C PHE A 41 -9.48 1.10 -0.55
N ILE A 42 -8.41 1.38 0.19
CA ILE A 42 -8.46 2.22 1.38
C ILE A 42 -7.35 3.27 1.31
N ALA A 43 -7.67 4.55 1.54
CA ALA A 43 -6.69 5.62 1.57
C ALA A 43 -6.49 6.18 2.98
N LEU A 44 -5.24 6.23 3.44
CA LEU A 44 -4.83 6.76 4.75
C LEU A 44 -3.95 7.99 4.54
N ASN A 45 -4.33 9.14 5.10
CA ASN A 45 -3.49 10.33 4.99
C ASN A 45 -3.71 11.32 6.14
N THR A 46 -2.65 12.06 6.48
CA THR A 46 -2.72 13.20 7.42
C THR A 46 -3.15 14.50 6.75
N ASP A 47 -3.16 14.55 5.41
CA ASP A 47 -3.68 15.67 4.63
C ASP A 47 -5.15 15.40 4.24
N LYS A 48 -6.05 16.19 4.81
CA LYS A 48 -7.50 16.09 4.56
C LYS A 48 -7.88 16.48 3.14
N GLN A 49 -7.14 17.39 2.51
CA GLN A 49 -7.40 17.81 1.13
C GLN A 49 -7.01 16.72 0.14
N ALA A 50 -5.96 15.94 0.45
CA ALA A 50 -5.62 14.75 -0.32
C ALA A 50 -6.73 13.70 -0.22
N LEU A 51 -7.25 13.41 0.97
CA LEU A 51 -8.33 12.42 1.15
C LEU A 51 -9.62 12.78 0.44
N ARG A 52 -10.00 14.07 0.41
CA ARG A 52 -11.18 14.55 -0.34
C ARG A 52 -11.10 14.28 -1.84
N ARG A 53 -9.91 14.05 -2.38
CA ARG A 53 -9.65 13.74 -3.79
C ARG A 53 -9.41 12.24 -4.03
N SER A 54 -9.49 11.42 -2.97
CA SER A 54 -9.34 9.98 -3.11
C SER A 54 -10.57 9.37 -3.76
N LEU A 55 -10.34 8.36 -4.60
CA LEU A 55 -11.37 7.55 -5.22
C LEU A 55 -11.65 6.24 -4.46
N ALA A 56 -10.88 5.97 -3.39
CA ALA A 56 -10.99 4.75 -2.59
C ALA A 56 -12.37 4.64 -1.91
N GLU A 57 -12.87 3.42 -1.73
CA GLU A 57 -14.17 3.19 -1.09
C GLU A 57 -14.18 3.67 0.37
N ARG A 58 -13.04 3.54 1.05
CA ARG A 58 -12.86 3.99 2.43
C ARG A 58 -11.65 4.91 2.55
N THR A 59 -11.81 5.98 3.32
CA THR A 59 -10.72 6.90 3.66
C THR A 59 -10.57 7.03 5.16
N ILE A 60 -9.34 7.04 5.66
CA ILE A 60 -9.02 7.27 7.07
C ILE A 60 -8.13 8.50 7.18
N GLN A 61 -8.62 9.51 7.91
CA GLN A 61 -7.82 10.66 8.28
C GLN A 61 -6.91 10.30 9.45
N LEU A 62 -5.60 10.48 9.25
CA LEU A 62 -4.60 10.32 10.29
C LEU A 62 -4.37 11.67 10.99
N GLY A 63 -4.55 11.73 12.30
CA GLY A 63 -4.39 12.95 13.08
C GLY A 63 -5.51 14.00 12.89
N GLU A 64 -5.60 14.92 13.85
CA GLU A 64 -6.78 15.78 14.01
C GLU A 64 -6.79 17.01 13.09
N ILE A 65 -5.63 17.63 12.88
CA ILE A 65 -5.53 18.97 12.25
C ILE A 65 -5.69 18.91 10.72
N GLY A 66 -5.35 17.78 10.09
CA GLY A 66 -5.54 17.56 8.65
C GLY A 66 -4.60 18.36 7.73
N LEU A 67 -3.47 18.86 8.25
CA LEU A 67 -2.47 19.68 7.52
C LEU A 67 -1.24 18.88 7.04
N GLY A 68 -1.27 17.56 7.15
CA GLY A 68 -0.13 16.72 6.79
C GLY A 68 0.91 16.56 7.91
N ALA A 69 1.86 15.65 7.71
CA ALA A 69 2.93 15.35 8.66
C ALA A 69 4.17 16.26 8.52
N GLY A 70 4.15 17.29 7.67
CA GLY A 70 5.26 18.24 7.51
C GLY A 70 6.60 17.60 7.10
N ALA A 71 6.57 16.51 6.34
CA ALA A 71 7.73 15.69 5.98
C ALA A 71 8.49 15.06 7.18
N ARG A 72 7.83 14.91 8.33
CA ARG A 72 8.38 14.34 9.57
C ARG A 72 7.81 12.93 9.80
N PRO A 73 8.60 11.85 9.67
CA PRO A 73 8.12 10.47 9.85
C PRO A 73 7.52 10.22 11.23
N GLU A 74 8.11 10.79 12.29
CA GLU A 74 7.62 10.64 13.66
C GLU A 74 6.20 11.20 13.84
N ALA A 75 5.86 12.28 13.12
CA ALA A 75 4.51 12.83 13.13
C ALA A 75 3.53 11.92 12.38
N GLY A 76 3.96 11.30 11.28
CA GLY A 76 3.17 10.30 10.55
C GLY A 76 2.90 9.06 11.41
N ARG A 77 3.92 8.57 12.11
CA ARG A 77 3.82 7.43 13.03
C ARG A 77 2.86 7.72 14.18
N ALA A 78 3.05 8.82 14.90
CA ALA A 78 2.18 9.19 16.01
C ALA A 78 0.71 9.38 15.58
N ALA A 79 0.48 9.92 14.38
CA ALA A 79 -0.87 10.05 13.82
C ALA A 79 -1.52 8.70 13.48
N ALA A 80 -0.73 7.71 13.03
CA ALA A 80 -1.21 6.35 12.79
C ALA A 80 -1.47 5.61 14.11
N ASP A 81 -0.58 5.76 15.10
CA ASP A 81 -0.73 5.15 16.43
C ASP A 81 -1.98 5.64 17.15
N ALA A 82 -2.34 6.92 17.00
CA ALA A 82 -3.58 7.47 17.54
C ALA A 82 -4.85 6.88 16.88
N MET A 83 -4.73 6.31 15.68
CA MET A 83 -5.84 5.79 14.87
C MET A 83 -5.82 4.26 14.74
N ARG A 84 -5.06 3.54 15.59
CA ARG A 84 -4.90 2.07 15.49
C ARG A 84 -6.23 1.31 15.41
N GLU A 85 -7.20 1.65 16.25
CA GLU A 85 -8.52 0.98 16.23
C GLU A 85 -9.24 1.16 14.90
N HIS A 86 -9.22 2.37 14.33
CA HIS A 86 -9.86 2.64 13.03
C HIS A 86 -9.14 1.92 11.89
N ILE A 87 -7.81 1.78 11.98
CA ILE A 87 -7.01 1.02 11.01
C ILE A 87 -7.36 -0.46 11.12
N ARG A 88 -7.44 -1.01 12.34
CA ARG A 88 -7.84 -2.39 12.61
C ARG A 88 -9.23 -2.71 12.05
N GLU A 89 -10.21 -1.84 12.30
CA GLU A 89 -11.55 -1.95 11.72
C GLU A 89 -11.59 -1.86 10.19
N ALA A 90 -10.59 -1.24 9.56
CA ALA A 90 -10.48 -1.18 8.11
C ALA A 90 -9.82 -2.42 7.52
N LEU A 91 -8.94 -3.06 8.27
CA LEU A 91 -8.28 -4.31 7.90
C LEU A 91 -9.14 -5.55 8.19
N ASP A 92 -10.21 -5.41 8.98
CA ASP A 92 -11.04 -6.53 9.38
C ASP A 92 -11.59 -7.32 8.17
N GLY A 93 -11.60 -8.64 8.32
CA GLY A 93 -11.98 -9.60 7.28
C GLY A 93 -10.97 -9.79 6.14
N ALA A 94 -9.85 -9.06 6.09
CA ALA A 94 -8.86 -9.25 5.04
C ALA A 94 -8.07 -10.56 5.22
N ASN A 95 -7.88 -11.31 4.14
CA ASN A 95 -6.92 -12.41 4.10
C ASN A 95 -5.52 -11.90 3.72
N MET A 96 -5.47 -10.86 2.89
CA MET A 96 -4.24 -10.26 2.40
C MET A 96 -4.38 -8.74 2.31
N VAL A 97 -3.29 -8.05 2.60
CA VAL A 97 -3.21 -6.60 2.47
C VAL A 97 -1.96 -6.17 1.70
N PHE A 98 -2.16 -5.27 0.72
CA PHE A 98 -1.11 -4.54 0.06
C PHE A 98 -0.96 -3.15 0.67
N LEU A 99 0.22 -2.81 1.15
CA LEU A 99 0.53 -1.49 1.66
C LEU A 99 1.33 -0.73 0.61
N THR A 100 0.74 0.33 0.04
CA THR A 100 1.42 1.17 -0.95
C THR A 100 1.73 2.55 -0.41
N ALA A 101 3.00 2.95 -0.50
CA ALA A 101 3.47 4.23 0.02
C ALA A 101 4.72 4.74 -0.71
N GLY A 102 4.83 6.06 -0.79
CA GLY A 102 6.08 6.71 -1.17
C GLY A 102 6.94 7.02 0.05
N MET A 103 8.15 6.47 0.08
CA MET A 103 9.10 6.63 1.19
C MET A 103 9.92 7.91 1.04
N GLY A 104 10.40 8.46 2.16
CA GLY A 104 11.22 9.68 2.18
C GLY A 104 10.47 10.96 2.58
N LYS A 105 9.22 10.85 3.03
CA LYS A 105 8.39 11.97 3.54
C LYS A 105 7.80 11.60 4.90
N GLY A 106 6.80 12.34 5.38
CA GLY A 106 6.26 12.15 6.74
C GLY A 106 5.28 10.99 6.84
N THR A 107 4.11 11.13 6.21
CA THR A 107 2.98 10.21 6.40
C THR A 107 3.29 8.79 5.92
N GLY A 108 3.68 8.62 4.67
CA GLY A 108 3.98 7.29 4.11
C GLY A 108 5.05 6.56 4.93
N THR A 109 6.18 7.21 5.15
CA THR A 109 7.31 6.60 5.87
C THR A 109 7.00 6.28 7.33
N GLY A 110 6.28 7.16 8.04
CA GLY A 110 5.97 6.95 9.46
C GLY A 110 4.79 6.04 9.73
N ALA A 111 3.73 6.11 8.91
CA ALA A 111 2.50 5.38 9.12
C ALA A 111 2.53 3.95 8.54
N SER A 112 3.27 3.71 7.46
CA SER A 112 3.28 2.38 6.83
C SER A 112 3.74 1.25 7.77
N PRO A 113 4.82 1.40 8.57
CA PRO A 113 5.21 0.38 9.54
C PRO A 113 4.12 0.09 10.59
N VAL A 114 3.38 1.11 11.03
CA VAL A 114 2.29 0.97 12.00
C VAL A 114 1.12 0.19 11.40
N VAL A 115 0.75 0.50 10.15
CA VAL A 115 -0.33 -0.24 9.47
C VAL A 115 0.09 -1.69 9.23
N ALA A 116 1.34 -1.93 8.86
CA ALA A 116 1.90 -3.27 8.69
C ALA A 116 1.90 -4.07 9.99
N GLU A 117 2.31 -3.45 11.10
CA GLU A 117 2.31 -4.06 12.43
C GLU A 117 0.90 -4.53 12.81
N ILE A 118 -0.12 -3.68 12.64
CA ILE A 118 -1.51 -4.03 12.94
C ILE A 118 -1.99 -5.19 12.06
N ALA A 119 -1.69 -5.15 10.75
CA ALA A 119 -2.09 -6.23 9.84
C ALA A 119 -1.46 -7.57 10.23
N LYS A 120 -0.18 -7.56 10.60
CA LYS A 120 0.56 -8.74 11.05
C LYS A 120 0.06 -9.27 12.39
N GLU A 121 -0.26 -8.39 13.34
CA GLU A 121 -0.93 -8.73 14.62
C GLU A 121 -2.28 -9.43 14.38
N MET A 122 -2.99 -9.06 13.32
CA MET A 122 -4.25 -9.67 12.91
C MET A 122 -4.08 -10.98 12.11
N GLY A 123 -2.85 -11.40 11.81
CA GLY A 123 -2.57 -12.62 11.04
C GLY A 123 -2.87 -12.50 9.54
N ILE A 124 -2.93 -11.27 9.02
CA ILE A 124 -3.19 -10.96 7.61
C ILE A 124 -1.87 -11.06 6.83
N LEU A 125 -1.88 -11.73 5.66
CA LEU A 125 -0.71 -11.76 4.78
C LEU A 125 -0.42 -10.33 4.29
N THR A 126 0.70 -9.76 4.72
CA THR A 126 1.00 -8.34 4.57
C THR A 126 2.14 -8.13 3.59
N VAL A 127 1.86 -7.49 2.46
CA VAL A 127 2.83 -7.19 1.41
C VAL A 127 3.02 -5.68 1.29
N GLY A 128 4.24 -5.19 1.53
CA GLY A 128 4.59 -3.80 1.27
C GLY A 128 5.03 -3.60 -0.18
N VAL A 129 4.51 -2.59 -0.85
CA VAL A 129 4.96 -2.16 -2.18
C VAL A 129 5.25 -0.67 -2.12
N VAL A 130 6.54 -0.30 -2.02
CA VAL A 130 6.93 1.07 -1.70
C VAL A 130 7.92 1.64 -2.70
N THR A 131 7.89 2.96 -2.90
CA THR A 131 8.86 3.66 -3.76
C THR A 131 9.93 4.37 -2.95
N LYS A 132 11.20 4.26 -3.35
CA LYS A 132 12.27 5.17 -2.90
C LYS A 132 12.24 6.47 -3.71
N PRO A 133 12.61 7.62 -3.12
CA PRO A 133 12.62 8.90 -3.81
C PRO A 133 13.65 8.92 -4.95
N PHE A 134 13.53 9.89 -5.85
CA PHE A 134 14.56 10.16 -6.85
C PHE A 134 15.80 10.82 -6.22
N ASP A 135 16.97 10.71 -6.85
CA ASP A 135 18.20 11.29 -6.29
C ASP A 135 18.12 12.83 -6.20
N PHE A 136 17.47 13.47 -7.17
CA PHE A 136 17.28 14.93 -7.18
C PHE A 136 16.37 15.44 -6.05
N GLU A 137 15.57 14.57 -5.43
CA GLU A 137 14.72 14.97 -4.31
C GLU A 137 15.51 15.20 -3.01
N GLY A 138 16.79 14.81 -2.99
CA GLY A 138 17.78 15.12 -1.96
C GLY A 138 18.10 13.96 -1.03
N ALA A 139 19.37 13.87 -0.64
CA ALA A 139 19.91 12.79 0.19
C ALA A 139 19.16 12.61 1.53
N LYS A 140 18.65 13.69 2.13
CA LYS A 140 17.87 13.62 3.37
C LYS A 140 16.61 12.78 3.20
N LYS A 141 15.90 12.91 2.08
CA LYS A 141 14.70 12.10 1.82
C LYS A 141 15.07 10.63 1.59
N MET A 142 16.18 10.36 0.91
CA MET A 142 16.67 9.00 0.72
C MET A 142 16.97 8.32 2.07
N GLN A 143 17.68 9.00 2.98
CA GLN A 143 17.95 8.50 4.33
C GLN A 143 16.68 8.22 5.13
N ILE A 144 15.69 9.11 5.03
CA ILE A 144 14.38 8.90 5.66
C ILE A 144 13.68 7.67 5.04
N ALA A 145 13.77 7.50 3.73
CA ALA A 145 13.19 6.37 3.04
C ALA A 145 13.82 5.05 3.47
N ASP A 146 15.14 4.98 3.52
CA ASP A 146 15.89 3.81 3.97
C ASP A 146 15.49 3.41 5.40
N SER A 147 15.49 4.39 6.33
CA SER A 147 15.10 4.13 7.72
C SER A 147 13.65 3.68 7.88
N GLY A 148 12.73 4.19 7.06
CA GLY A 148 11.33 3.73 7.08
C GLY A 148 11.15 2.36 6.47
N ILE A 149 11.94 2.02 5.44
CA ILE A 149 11.95 0.69 4.83
C ILE A 149 12.48 -0.34 5.83
N ASP A 150 13.57 -0.03 6.53
CA ASP A 150 14.12 -0.92 7.56
C ASP A 150 13.09 -1.24 8.65
N GLN A 151 12.33 -0.24 9.11
CA GLN A 151 11.22 -0.45 10.04
C GLN A 151 10.07 -1.25 9.43
N LEU A 152 9.72 -1.00 8.16
CA LEU A 152 8.62 -1.68 7.49
C LEU A 152 8.91 -3.18 7.30
N VAL A 153 10.16 -3.55 6.97
CA VAL A 153 10.57 -4.95 6.76
C VAL A 153 10.29 -5.82 7.99
N GLU A 154 10.38 -5.28 9.20
CA GLU A 154 10.11 -6.03 10.44
C GLU A 154 8.62 -6.47 10.55
N HIS A 155 7.72 -5.72 9.90
CA HIS A 155 6.28 -5.83 10.07
C HIS A 155 5.53 -6.35 8.84
N VAL A 156 6.20 -6.58 7.72
CA VAL A 156 5.59 -7.22 6.53
C VAL A 156 6.06 -8.66 6.40
N ASP A 157 5.33 -9.46 5.62
CA ASP A 157 5.75 -10.80 5.21
C ASP A 157 6.65 -10.70 3.98
N SER A 158 6.31 -9.79 3.05
CA SER A 158 7.12 -9.49 1.88
C SER A 158 7.17 -7.99 1.59
N LEU A 159 8.30 -7.51 1.07
CA LEU A 159 8.50 -6.12 0.68
C LEU A 159 9.04 -6.05 -0.75
N ILE A 160 8.36 -5.27 -1.59
CA ILE A 160 8.78 -4.87 -2.94
C ILE A 160 9.20 -3.40 -2.87
N VAL A 161 10.43 -3.10 -3.29
CA VAL A 161 10.97 -1.74 -3.24
C VAL A 161 11.25 -1.23 -4.65
N VAL A 162 10.42 -0.29 -5.11
CA VAL A 162 10.55 0.36 -6.40
C VAL A 162 11.56 1.51 -6.29
N LEU A 163 12.63 1.45 -7.08
CA LEU A 163 13.66 2.47 -7.12
C LEU A 163 13.31 3.51 -8.20
N ASN A 164 12.73 4.65 -7.82
CA ASN A 164 12.33 5.68 -8.78
C ASN A 164 13.49 6.17 -9.65
N GLN A 165 14.71 6.22 -9.10
CA GLN A 165 15.91 6.55 -9.86
C GLN A 165 16.18 5.57 -11.01
N LYS A 166 15.98 4.26 -10.77
CA LYS A 166 16.14 3.24 -11.82
C LYS A 166 15.06 3.30 -12.87
N LEU A 167 13.84 3.69 -12.50
CA LEU A 167 12.79 3.96 -13.46
C LEU A 167 13.14 5.17 -14.33
N PHE A 168 13.69 6.22 -13.75
CA PHE A 168 14.10 7.42 -14.49
C PHE A 168 15.26 7.15 -15.47
N GLU A 169 16.26 6.36 -15.08
CA GLU A 169 17.42 6.02 -15.92
C GLU A 169 17.08 5.27 -17.22
N VAL A 170 15.93 4.59 -17.26
CA VAL A 170 15.48 3.83 -18.44
C VAL A 170 14.44 4.56 -19.28
N MET A 171 14.12 5.81 -18.93
CA MET A 171 13.21 6.65 -19.70
C MET A 171 13.94 7.40 -20.81
N ASP A 172 13.18 7.82 -21.83
CA ASP A 172 13.69 8.64 -22.92
C ASP A 172 14.20 10.01 -22.40
N GLU A 173 15.16 10.60 -23.11
CA GLU A 173 15.82 11.86 -22.68
C GLU A 173 14.87 13.06 -22.56
N ASP A 174 13.72 13.01 -23.22
CA ASP A 174 12.66 14.04 -23.21
C ASP A 174 11.58 13.77 -22.15
N ALA A 175 11.69 12.70 -21.37
CA ALA A 175 10.72 12.36 -20.33
C ALA A 175 10.63 13.44 -19.24
N SER A 176 9.41 13.83 -18.91
CA SER A 176 9.16 14.78 -17.84
C SER A 176 9.19 14.11 -16.46
N LEU A 177 9.34 14.92 -15.42
CA LEU A 177 9.20 14.46 -14.04
C LEU A 177 7.83 13.82 -13.77
N GLU A 178 6.77 14.34 -14.39
CA GLU A 178 5.43 13.79 -14.25
C GLU A 178 5.34 12.38 -14.85
N ASP A 179 5.97 12.16 -16.01
CA ASP A 179 6.03 10.84 -16.65
C ASP A 179 6.74 9.82 -15.75
N ALA A 180 7.79 10.25 -15.04
CA ALA A 180 8.51 9.38 -14.11
C ALA A 180 7.65 8.96 -12.90
N PHE A 181 6.85 9.89 -12.35
CA PHE A 181 5.88 9.55 -11.30
C PHE A 181 4.79 8.62 -11.81
N ARG A 182 4.23 8.88 -12.99
CA ARG A 182 3.23 7.98 -13.60
C ARG A 182 3.81 6.57 -13.84
N ARG A 183 5.08 6.49 -14.23
CA ARG A 183 5.76 5.20 -14.41
C ARG A 183 5.93 4.45 -13.09
N ALA A 184 6.23 5.15 -11.99
CA ALA A 184 6.26 4.55 -10.66
C ALA A 184 4.87 4.03 -10.25
N ASP A 185 3.81 4.80 -10.50
CA ASP A 185 2.43 4.38 -10.24
C ASP A 185 2.02 3.16 -11.09
N ASP A 186 2.46 3.08 -12.36
CA ASP A 186 2.25 1.91 -13.20
C ASP A 186 2.97 0.66 -12.64
N VAL A 187 4.19 0.79 -12.09
CA VAL A 187 4.90 -0.33 -11.47
C VAL A 187 4.17 -0.81 -10.21
N LEU A 188 3.70 0.12 -9.37
CA LEU A 188 2.89 -0.21 -8.19
C LEU A 188 1.59 -0.92 -8.60
N HIS A 189 0.90 -0.42 -9.63
CA HIS A 189 -0.30 -1.04 -10.18
C HIS A 189 -0.02 -2.47 -10.67
N ASN A 190 1.02 -2.68 -11.47
CA ASN A 190 1.36 -4.00 -12.00
C ASN A 190 1.67 -5.00 -10.89
N ALA A 191 2.35 -4.57 -9.81
CA ALA A 191 2.65 -5.45 -8.68
C ALA A 191 1.37 -5.90 -7.95
N VAL A 192 0.44 -4.98 -7.69
CA VAL A 192 -0.81 -5.27 -6.98
C VAL A 192 -1.79 -6.04 -7.86
N ALA A 193 -2.02 -5.57 -9.10
CA ALA A 193 -2.93 -6.20 -10.05
C ALA A 193 -2.45 -7.62 -10.42
N GLY A 194 -1.16 -7.81 -10.68
CA GLY A 194 -0.62 -9.13 -11.02
C GLY A 194 -0.92 -10.19 -9.96
N ILE A 195 -0.77 -9.85 -8.67
CA ILE A 195 -1.05 -10.80 -7.59
C ILE A 195 -2.55 -10.94 -7.34
N ALA A 196 -3.30 -9.83 -7.35
CA ALA A 196 -4.74 -9.86 -7.13
C ALA A 196 -5.49 -10.63 -8.24
N GLU A 197 -5.08 -10.48 -9.50
CA GLU A 197 -5.68 -11.17 -10.65
C GLU A 197 -5.41 -12.67 -10.60
N ILE A 198 -4.21 -13.11 -10.22
CA ILE A 198 -3.87 -14.54 -10.10
C ILE A 198 -4.76 -15.24 -9.06
N ILE A 199 -5.16 -14.54 -8.00
CA ILE A 199 -5.97 -15.09 -6.90
C ILE A 199 -7.46 -15.02 -7.23
N ASN A 200 -7.95 -13.88 -7.74
CA ASN A 200 -9.38 -13.59 -7.84
C ASN A 200 -9.96 -13.69 -9.26
N VAL A 201 -9.14 -13.87 -10.29
CA VAL A 201 -9.61 -14.05 -11.68
C VAL A 201 -9.39 -15.50 -12.12
N PRO A 202 -10.46 -16.25 -12.43
CA PRO A 202 -10.33 -17.62 -12.93
C PRO A 202 -9.54 -17.67 -14.24
N GLY A 203 -8.40 -18.37 -14.23
CA GLY A 203 -7.54 -18.62 -15.39
C GLY A 203 -7.60 -20.07 -15.86
N LEU A 204 -6.80 -20.39 -16.89
CA LEU A 204 -6.61 -21.79 -17.34
C LEU A 204 -5.84 -22.64 -16.31
N VAL A 205 -5.03 -21.99 -15.48
CA VAL A 205 -4.33 -22.56 -14.33
C VAL A 205 -4.61 -21.61 -13.16
N ASN A 206 -5.38 -22.06 -12.17
CA ASN A 206 -5.63 -21.28 -10.96
C ASN A 206 -4.53 -21.56 -9.94
N VAL A 207 -3.99 -20.51 -9.35
CA VAL A 207 -3.12 -20.60 -8.17
C VAL A 207 -4.01 -20.35 -6.96
N ASP A 208 -3.91 -21.19 -5.92
CA ASP A 208 -4.71 -20.97 -4.73
C ASP A 208 -4.04 -19.96 -3.77
N PHE A 209 -4.82 -19.44 -2.83
CA PHE A 209 -4.30 -18.48 -1.86
C PHE A 209 -3.24 -19.09 -0.92
N ALA A 210 -3.28 -20.40 -0.69
CA ALA A 210 -2.33 -21.09 0.18
C ALA A 210 -0.92 -21.11 -0.47
N ASP A 211 -0.84 -21.37 -1.77
CA ASP A 211 0.39 -21.32 -2.55
C ASP A 211 1.01 -19.92 -2.52
N VAL A 212 0.20 -18.87 -2.72
CA VAL A 212 0.66 -17.48 -2.62
C VAL A 212 1.17 -17.18 -1.21
N LYS A 213 0.43 -17.60 -0.18
CA LYS A 213 0.82 -17.40 1.22
C LYS A 213 2.12 -18.11 1.56
N THR A 214 2.37 -19.31 1.02
CA THR A 214 3.63 -20.03 1.23
C THR A 214 4.80 -19.30 0.57
N VAL A 215 4.66 -18.86 -0.69
CA VAL A 215 5.75 -18.17 -1.41
C VAL A 215 6.05 -16.80 -0.81
N MET A 216 5.02 -16.03 -0.48
CA MET A 216 5.17 -14.65 0.03
C MET A 216 5.41 -14.58 1.53
N GLY A 217 5.02 -15.61 2.30
CA GLY A 217 5.22 -15.69 3.75
C GLY A 217 6.65 -16.01 4.18
N GLU A 218 7.46 -16.60 3.30
CA GLU A 218 8.84 -17.00 3.62
C GLU A 218 9.89 -15.94 3.24
N GLN A 219 9.54 -14.90 2.47
CA GLN A 219 10.51 -13.99 1.84
C GLN A 219 10.39 -12.54 2.33
N GLY A 220 11.21 -12.19 3.33
CA GLY A 220 11.37 -10.83 3.85
C GLY A 220 11.94 -9.79 2.87
N LYS A 221 12.26 -10.16 1.61
CA LYS A 221 12.52 -9.27 0.47
C LYS A 221 12.13 -9.98 -0.83
N ALA A 222 11.02 -9.58 -1.45
CA ALA A 222 10.76 -9.95 -2.85
C ALA A 222 11.53 -8.94 -3.73
N MET A 223 12.17 -9.45 -4.78
CA MET A 223 13.14 -8.74 -5.64
C MET A 223 12.67 -7.39 -6.17
#